data_AF-A0A3G8LIG1-F1
#
_entry.id   AF-A0A3G8LIG1-F1
#
_cell.length_a   1.000
_cell.length_b   1.000
_cell.length_c   1.000
_cell.angle_alpha   90.00
_cell.angle_beta   90.00
_cell.angle_gamma   90.00
#
_symmetry.space_group_name_H-M   'P 1'
#
loop_
_entity.id
_entity.type
_entity.pdbx_description
1 polymer ?
#
loop_
_entity_poly.entity_id
_entity_poly.type
_entity_poly.pdbx_seq_one_letter_code
_entity_poly.pdbx_strand_id
1 'polypeptide(L)'
;MDYRLPGGLKHYLRWVRTQTNISYKKWNSKKIAFVGVLIAISVVFFLISVRIFPITALPSFKFSFIGLPIKITGFIFGPLVGVITGVLADLISFALVPTYYNFLYTLAVATAGFIPGLAAYYFFNMNEIFFSRNYRIYKFKEYVEYFKIQYDNAVVRGNSEDLQYFSERIAFYEVKIILLEARKKPTAMINFSFISTVLMLALQVLIILAIFSKLDASIFELNRFIKNKIFYIILTISGYCAMFIFVVFYRLFLKKNYQTFIEVMAIISFCAVLEFINVILLSWADTSTLKTDFWVNITGQTLLSPVKIFFNLAIILATYKIIATLIKSKEGDRF
;
A
#
# COMPACT_ATOMS: atom_id res chain seq x y z
N MET A 1 12.51 33.98 -18.65
CA MET A 1 11.72 32.74 -18.51
C MET A 1 11.92 31.91 -19.77
N ASP A 2 12.04 30.58 -19.66
CA ASP A 2 12.32 29.72 -20.81
C ASP A 2 11.23 29.83 -21.89
N TYR A 3 11.63 30.07 -23.15
CA TYR A 3 10.74 30.15 -24.33
C TYR A 3 10.15 28.80 -24.78
N ARG A 4 10.14 27.79 -23.91
CA ARG A 4 9.69 26.43 -24.25
C ARG A 4 8.39 26.13 -23.53
N LEU A 5 7.47 25.46 -24.23
CA LEU A 5 6.24 24.95 -23.63
C LEU A 5 6.59 24.12 -22.37
N PRO A 6 5.98 24.42 -21.21
CA PRO A 6 6.25 23.70 -19.99
C PRO A 6 5.86 22.22 -20.11
N GLY A 7 6.83 21.31 -19.97
CA GLY A 7 6.55 19.90 -20.17
C GLY A 7 7.75 18.99 -19.95
N GLY A 8 7.49 17.68 -20.09
CA GLY A 8 8.47 16.64 -19.89
C GLY A 8 8.75 16.30 -18.42
N LEU A 9 9.75 15.44 -18.22
CA LEU A 9 10.09 14.89 -16.91
C LEU A 9 10.54 15.97 -15.91
N LYS A 10 11.32 16.96 -16.37
CA LYS A 10 11.82 18.05 -15.51
C LYS A 10 10.70 18.93 -14.95
N HIS A 11 9.72 19.24 -15.79
CA HIS A 11 8.53 20.00 -15.39
C HIS A 11 7.71 19.25 -14.35
N TYR A 12 7.51 17.95 -14.59
CA TYR A 12 6.84 17.08 -13.64
C TYR A 12 7.56 17.02 -12.30
N LEU A 13 8.88 16.81 -12.30
CA LEU A 13 9.70 16.77 -11.09
C LEU A 13 9.63 18.10 -10.30
N ARG A 14 9.52 19.24 -10.98
CA ARG A 14 9.35 20.55 -10.34
C ARG A 14 8.04 20.64 -9.57
N TRP A 15 6.93 20.21 -10.18
CA TRP A 15 5.64 20.14 -9.51
C TRP A 15 5.62 19.12 -8.37
N VAL A 16 6.25 17.96 -8.56
CA VAL A 16 6.38 16.96 -7.50
C VAL A 16 7.14 17.54 -6.31
N ARG A 17 8.20 18.31 -6.53
CA ARG A 17 8.96 18.97 -5.46
C ARG A 17 8.16 20.04 -4.71
N THR A 18 7.19 20.69 -5.37
CA THR A 18 6.34 21.71 -4.72
C THR A 18 5.22 21.07 -3.90
N GLN A 19 4.75 19.87 -4.27
CA GLN A 19 3.77 19.09 -3.50
C GLN A 19 4.43 18.29 -2.38
N THR A 20 5.55 17.65 -2.68
CA THR A 20 6.33 16.89 -1.71
C THR A 20 7.21 17.87 -0.95
N ASN A 21 6.60 18.55 0.02
CA ASN A 21 7.33 19.02 1.18
C ASN A 21 7.84 17.77 1.93
N ILE A 22 8.88 17.14 1.39
CA ILE A 22 9.76 16.19 2.09
C ILE A 22 10.58 17.01 3.09
N SER A 23 9.92 17.88 3.85
CA SER A 23 10.45 18.35 5.10
C SER A 23 10.33 17.13 6.00
N TYR A 24 11.47 16.59 6.45
CA TYR A 24 11.55 15.70 7.60
C TYR A 24 10.55 16.21 8.65
N LYS A 25 9.39 15.55 8.76
CA LYS A 25 8.27 16.06 9.58
C LYS A 25 8.80 16.03 11.01
N LYS A 26 9.21 17.19 11.56
CA LYS A 26 9.96 17.28 12.82
C LYS A 26 9.34 16.33 13.85
N TRP A 27 10.19 15.46 14.39
CA TRP A 27 9.80 14.54 15.45
C TRP A 27 9.43 15.37 16.67
N ASN A 28 8.22 15.15 17.17
CA ASN A 28 7.71 15.80 18.37
C ASN A 28 7.56 14.70 19.43
N SER A 29 7.84 15.02 20.70
CA SER A 29 7.67 14.14 21.85
C SER A 29 6.31 13.41 21.85
N LYS A 30 5.23 14.06 21.37
CA LYS A 30 3.90 13.43 21.23
C LYS A 30 3.89 12.23 20.27
N LYS A 31 4.62 12.31 19.14
CA LYS A 31 4.70 11.21 18.16
C LYS A 31 5.52 10.06 18.71
N ILE A 32 6.63 10.37 19.40
CA ILE A 32 7.48 9.37 20.04
C ILE A 32 6.68 8.61 21.11
N ALA A 33 5.94 9.33 21.96
CA ALA A 33 5.06 8.71 22.95
C ALA A 33 4.00 7.80 22.31
N PHE A 34 3.38 8.24 21.22
CA PHE A 34 2.38 7.43 20.52
C PHE A 34 2.97 6.16 19.88
N VAL A 35 4.18 6.24 19.30
CA VAL A 35 4.91 5.06 18.83
C VAL A 35 5.22 4.11 19.99
N GLY A 36 5.64 4.64 21.16
CA GLY A 36 5.85 3.84 22.37
C GLY A 36 4.60 3.09 22.83
N VAL A 37 3.43 3.74 22.81
CA VAL A 37 2.14 3.10 23.12
C VAL A 37 1.84 1.97 22.12
N LEU A 38 2.11 2.16 20.82
CA LEU A 38 1.88 1.12 19.82
C LEU A 38 2.84 -0.07 19.94
N ILE A 39 4.10 0.17 20.34
CA ILE A 39 5.05 -0.90 20.70
C ILE A 39 4.48 -1.70 21.88
N ALA A 40 4.05 -1.03 22.96
CA ALA A 40 3.48 -1.68 24.13
C ALA A 40 2.23 -2.51 23.78
N ILE A 41 1.32 -1.98 22.94
CA ILE A 41 0.14 -2.73 22.48
C ILE A 41 0.55 -3.97 21.68
N SER A 42 1.56 -3.88 20.81
CA SER A 42 2.06 -5.03 20.05
C SER A 42 2.61 -6.13 20.97
N VAL A 43 3.37 -5.75 21.99
CA VAL A 43 3.89 -6.67 23.01
C VAL A 43 2.74 -7.31 23.79
N VAL A 44 1.74 -6.55 24.21
CA VAL A 44 0.56 -7.09 24.90
C VAL A 44 -0.20 -8.08 24.02
N PHE A 45 -0.39 -7.77 22.73
CA PHE A 45 -1.01 -8.69 21.78
C PHE A 45 -0.21 -9.98 21.62
N PHE A 46 1.11 -9.90 21.62
CA PHE A 46 1.98 -11.07 21.66
C PHE A 46 1.75 -11.92 22.91
N LEU A 47 1.77 -11.32 24.11
CA LEU A 47 1.59 -12.04 25.36
C LEU A 47 0.23 -12.76 25.43
N ILE A 48 -0.83 -12.06 25.03
CA ILE A 48 -2.20 -12.61 24.95
C ILE A 48 -2.24 -13.76 23.95
N SER A 49 -1.64 -13.59 22.77
CA SER A 49 -1.65 -14.61 21.71
C SER A 49 -0.97 -15.91 22.17
N VAL A 50 0.16 -15.80 22.86
CA VAL A 50 0.90 -16.96 23.38
C VAL A 50 0.12 -17.68 24.49
N ARG A 51 -0.70 -16.97 25.26
CA ARG A 51 -1.40 -17.52 26.43
C ARG A 51 -2.80 -18.07 26.12
N ILE A 52 -3.53 -17.44 25.20
CA ILE A 52 -4.91 -17.84 24.84
C ILE A 52 -4.92 -18.93 23.78
N PHE A 53 -4.03 -18.85 22.79
CA PHE A 53 -3.95 -19.85 21.75
C PHE A 53 -2.82 -20.85 22.08
N PRO A 54 -3.13 -22.10 22.45
CA PRO A 54 -2.12 -23.15 22.50
C PRO A 54 -1.65 -23.45 21.06
N ILE A 55 -0.65 -22.73 20.57
CA ILE A 55 -0.24 -22.76 19.17
C ILE A 55 0.88 -23.77 18.96
N THR A 56 0.49 -25.01 18.71
CA THR A 56 1.29 -25.97 17.92
C THR A 56 0.68 -26.23 16.54
N ALA A 57 -0.52 -25.68 16.26
CA ALA A 57 -1.24 -25.97 15.01
C ALA A 57 -1.17 -24.86 13.95
N LEU A 58 -1.20 -23.57 14.31
CA LEU A 58 -1.31 -22.47 13.33
C LEU A 58 -0.36 -21.27 13.61
N PRO A 59 0.96 -21.44 13.43
CA PRO A 59 1.96 -20.36 13.61
C PRO A 59 1.64 -19.12 12.77
N SER A 60 1.07 -19.34 11.58
CA SER A 60 0.70 -18.32 10.60
C SER A 60 -0.27 -17.25 11.13
N PHE A 61 -1.26 -17.63 11.95
CA PHE A 61 -2.26 -16.70 12.49
C PHE A 61 -1.69 -15.84 13.64
N LYS A 62 -0.78 -16.43 14.44
CA LYS A 62 -0.07 -15.74 15.52
C LYS A 62 0.64 -14.48 14.98
N PHE A 63 1.44 -14.64 13.93
CA PHE A 63 2.19 -13.53 13.32
C PHE A 63 1.28 -12.46 12.71
N SER A 64 0.13 -12.84 12.16
CA SER A 64 -0.82 -11.89 11.59
C SER A 64 -1.46 -10.99 12.65
N PHE A 65 -1.72 -11.51 13.87
CA PHE A 65 -2.35 -10.76 14.95
C PHE A 65 -1.36 -9.85 15.71
N ILE A 66 -0.15 -10.35 15.99
CA ILE A 66 0.93 -9.58 16.64
C ILE A 66 1.36 -8.39 15.79
N GLY A 67 1.42 -8.60 14.48
CA GLY A 67 1.90 -7.59 13.53
C GLY A 67 0.96 -6.42 13.32
N LEU A 68 -0.28 -6.43 13.85
CA LEU A 68 -1.27 -5.40 13.53
C LEU A 68 -0.85 -3.99 14.01
N PRO A 69 -0.47 -3.76 15.28
CA PRO A 69 -0.07 -2.43 15.72
C PRO A 69 1.19 -1.97 14.98
N ILE A 70 2.09 -2.89 14.62
CA ILE A 70 3.30 -2.60 13.84
C ILE A 70 2.92 -2.17 12.41
N LYS A 71 2.02 -2.88 11.73
CA LYS A 71 1.51 -2.48 10.39
C LYS A 71 0.88 -1.08 10.44
N ILE A 72 0.13 -0.78 11.50
CA ILE A 72 -0.47 0.54 11.74
C ILE A 72 0.61 1.61 11.94
N THR A 73 1.63 1.35 12.75
CA THR A 73 2.73 2.31 12.99
C THR A 73 3.46 2.64 11.70
N GLY A 74 3.79 1.64 10.89
CA GLY A 74 4.43 1.81 9.61
C GLY A 74 3.57 2.64 8.66
N PHE A 75 2.30 2.28 8.54
CA PHE A 75 1.34 2.97 7.67
C PHE A 75 1.18 4.46 8.03
N ILE A 76 1.21 4.82 9.32
CA ILE A 76 0.98 6.20 9.77
C ILE A 76 2.27 7.03 9.82
N PHE A 77 3.33 6.47 10.40
CA PHE A 77 4.57 7.21 10.69
C PHE A 77 5.66 6.97 9.65
N GLY A 78 5.42 6.07 8.70
CA GLY A 78 6.32 5.76 7.59
C GLY A 78 7.14 4.48 7.81
N PRO A 79 7.84 4.03 6.76
CA PRO A 79 8.49 2.72 6.70
C PRO A 79 9.56 2.53 7.77
N LEU A 80 10.41 3.54 8.00
CA LEU A 80 11.51 3.44 8.97
C LEU A 80 10.99 3.28 10.41
N VAL A 81 9.91 3.98 10.75
CA VAL A 81 9.28 3.89 12.06
C VAL A 81 8.62 2.54 12.26
N GLY A 82 7.99 2.01 11.20
CA GLY A 82 7.45 0.65 11.20
C GLY A 82 8.52 -0.41 11.47
N VAL A 83 9.70 -0.29 10.84
CA VAL A 83 10.84 -1.19 11.09
C VAL A 83 11.28 -1.13 12.54
N ILE A 84 11.55 0.07 13.06
CA ILE A 84 12.01 0.27 14.44
C ILE A 84 10.98 -0.28 15.42
N THR A 85 9.70 -0.01 15.20
CA THR A 85 8.60 -0.51 16.03
C THR A 85 8.55 -2.04 16.02
N GLY A 86 8.67 -2.66 14.83
CA GLY A 86 8.66 -4.11 14.70
C GLY A 86 9.83 -4.78 15.43
N VAL A 87 11.04 -4.27 15.22
CA VAL A 87 12.26 -4.78 15.88
C VAL A 87 12.16 -4.64 17.40
N LEU A 88 11.78 -3.46 17.91
CA LEU A 88 11.66 -3.23 19.35
C LEU A 88 10.55 -4.08 19.97
N ALA A 89 9.39 -4.19 19.32
CA ALA A 89 8.29 -5.02 19.80
C ALA A 89 8.69 -6.50 19.91
N ASP A 90 9.42 -7.03 18.92
CA ASP A 90 9.91 -8.40 18.94
C ASP A 90 10.95 -8.64 20.04
N LEU A 91 11.93 -7.74 20.17
CA LEU A 91 12.97 -7.83 21.21
C LEU A 91 12.39 -7.74 22.63
N ILE A 92 11.44 -6.82 22.86
CA ILE A 92 10.77 -6.69 24.17
C ILE A 92 9.91 -7.93 24.44
N SER A 93 9.18 -8.42 23.44
CA SER A 93 8.37 -9.64 23.56
C SER A 93 9.22 -10.85 23.93
N PHE A 94 10.40 -10.96 23.30
CA PHE A 94 11.38 -11.99 23.61
C PHE A 94 11.96 -11.85 25.02
N ALA A 95 12.25 -10.63 25.47
CA ALA A 95 12.75 -10.39 26.82
C ALA A 95 11.73 -10.78 27.90
N LEU A 96 10.44 -10.62 27.64
CA LEU A 96 9.36 -10.98 28.57
C LEU A 96 8.98 -12.45 28.53
N VAL A 97 9.00 -13.06 27.36
CA VAL A 97 8.75 -14.50 27.16
C VAL A 97 9.90 -15.07 26.36
N PRO A 98 10.98 -15.50 27.04
CA PRO A 98 12.14 -16.06 26.36
C PRO A 98 11.75 -17.36 25.66
N THR A 99 11.65 -17.30 24.33
CA THR A 99 11.46 -18.46 23.44
C THR A 99 12.75 -18.76 22.68
N TYR A 100 12.69 -19.45 21.54
CA TYR A 100 13.82 -19.53 20.62
C TYR A 100 13.92 -18.22 19.82
N TYR A 101 15.04 -17.52 19.94
CA TYR A 101 15.30 -16.32 19.13
C TYR A 101 15.78 -16.73 17.73
N ASN A 102 15.16 -16.15 16.70
CA ASN A 102 15.68 -16.23 15.34
C ASN A 102 15.54 -14.86 14.69
N PHE A 103 16.65 -14.34 14.16
CA PHE A 103 16.70 -13.07 13.45
C PHE A 103 15.69 -13.00 12.28
N LEU A 104 15.37 -14.13 11.64
CA LEU A 104 14.38 -14.19 10.57
C LEU A 104 12.96 -13.83 11.04
N TYR A 105 12.60 -14.17 12.29
CA TYR A 105 11.31 -13.73 12.85
C TYR A 105 11.31 -12.23 13.10
N THR A 106 12.38 -11.67 13.66
CA THR A 106 12.53 -10.22 13.83
C THR A 106 12.46 -9.50 12.48
N LEU A 107 13.09 -10.05 11.45
CA LEU A 107 13.03 -9.51 10.09
C LEU A 107 11.62 -9.55 9.51
N ALA A 108 10.87 -10.65 9.69
CA ALA A 108 9.48 -10.77 9.25
C ALA A 108 8.55 -9.76 9.95
N VAL A 109 8.79 -9.49 11.23
CA VAL A 109 8.04 -8.49 11.99
C VAL A 109 8.43 -7.06 11.56
N ALA A 110 9.71 -6.83 11.26
CA ALA A 110 10.20 -5.56 10.71
C ALA A 110 9.63 -5.28 9.31
N THR A 111 9.56 -6.27 8.41
CA THR A 111 8.94 -6.13 7.08
C THR A 111 7.44 -5.85 7.17
N ALA A 112 6.77 -6.41 8.18
CA ALA A 112 5.38 -6.11 8.48
C ALA A 112 5.14 -4.64 8.87
N GLY A 113 6.14 -3.93 9.40
CA GLY A 113 6.08 -2.47 9.58
C GLY A 113 6.54 -1.70 8.35
N PHE A 114 7.60 -2.17 7.69
CA PHE A 114 8.19 -1.49 6.54
C PHE A 114 7.24 -1.38 5.35
N ILE A 115 6.66 -2.51 4.92
CA ILE A 115 5.89 -2.59 3.67
C ILE A 115 4.63 -1.71 3.75
N PRO A 116 3.81 -1.74 4.82
CA PRO A 116 2.69 -0.82 4.98
C PRO A 116 3.09 0.67 5.05
N GLY A 117 4.29 0.98 5.55
CA GLY A 117 4.78 2.36 5.56
C GLY A 117 5.26 2.84 4.18
N LEU A 118 5.98 1.99 3.44
CA LEU A 118 6.34 2.27 2.05
C LEU A 118 5.08 2.39 1.19
N ALA A 119 4.09 1.59 1.52
CA ALA A 119 2.79 1.57 0.89
C ALA A 119 2.01 2.87 1.05
N ALA A 120 1.87 3.35 2.28
CA ALA A 120 1.24 4.64 2.54
C ALA A 120 1.97 5.76 1.78
N TYR A 121 3.30 5.72 1.73
CA TYR A 121 4.10 6.67 0.98
C TYR A 121 3.91 6.55 -0.54
N TYR A 122 3.87 5.35 -1.11
CA TYR A 122 3.76 5.15 -2.55
C TYR A 122 2.33 5.39 -3.05
N PHE A 123 1.30 4.76 -2.48
CA PHE A 123 -0.05 4.85 -3.05
C PHE A 123 -0.78 6.16 -2.75
N PHE A 124 -0.57 6.82 -1.61
CA PHE A 124 -1.23 8.12 -1.38
C PHE A 124 -0.46 9.22 -2.10
N ASN A 125 0.86 9.25 -1.95
CA ASN A 125 1.68 10.31 -2.53
C ASN A 125 1.85 10.14 -4.05
N MET A 126 2.26 8.97 -4.56
CA MET A 126 2.52 8.78 -6.00
C MET A 126 1.24 8.74 -6.82
N ASN A 127 0.16 8.11 -6.36
CA ASN A 127 -1.09 8.06 -7.12
C ASN A 127 -1.69 9.47 -7.31
N GLU A 128 -1.64 10.30 -6.25
CA GLU A 128 -1.98 11.71 -6.38
C GLU A 128 -1.00 12.41 -7.33
N ILE A 129 0.29 12.13 -7.24
CA ILE A 129 1.29 12.77 -8.10
C ILE A 129 1.13 12.43 -9.60
N PHE A 130 0.81 11.19 -9.97
CA PHE A 130 0.70 10.77 -11.39
C PHE A 130 -0.70 10.96 -11.97
N PHE A 131 -1.74 10.78 -11.16
CA PHE A 131 -3.13 10.71 -11.63
C PHE A 131 -4.03 11.77 -11.03
N SER A 132 -3.52 12.66 -10.16
CA SER A 132 -4.34 13.75 -9.61
C SER A 132 -4.75 14.73 -10.69
N ARG A 133 -6.00 15.14 -10.56
CA ARG A 133 -6.57 16.30 -11.21
C ARG A 133 -5.70 17.56 -10.99
N ASN A 134 -5.11 17.71 -9.80
CA ASN A 134 -4.35 18.89 -9.40
C ASN A 134 -3.13 19.11 -10.30
N TYR A 135 -2.39 18.05 -10.66
CA TYR A 135 -1.28 18.16 -11.60
C TYR A 135 -1.75 18.57 -13.00
N ARG A 136 -2.85 17.98 -13.49
CA ARG A 136 -3.38 18.32 -14.81
C ARG A 136 -3.84 19.78 -14.89
N ILE A 137 -4.49 20.27 -13.83
CA ILE A 137 -4.86 21.68 -13.69
C ILE A 137 -3.59 22.55 -13.65
N TYR A 138 -2.61 22.21 -12.82
CA TYR A 138 -1.34 22.94 -12.74
C TYR A 138 -0.65 23.05 -14.10
N LYS A 139 -0.53 21.92 -14.81
CA LYS A 139 0.05 21.86 -16.15
C LYS A 139 -0.70 22.73 -17.16
N PHE A 140 -2.04 22.70 -17.14
CA PHE A 140 -2.83 23.54 -18.03
C PHE A 140 -2.78 25.02 -17.67
N LYS A 141 -2.68 25.37 -16.38
CA LYS A 141 -2.47 26.75 -15.94
C LYS A 141 -1.15 27.32 -16.46
N GLU A 142 -0.07 26.55 -16.39
CA GLU A 142 1.20 26.96 -16.98
C GLU A 142 1.15 27.07 -18.52
N TYR A 143 0.35 26.23 -19.20
CA TYR A 143 0.11 26.42 -20.64
C TYR A 143 -0.61 27.72 -20.94
N VAL A 144 -1.64 28.05 -20.17
CA VAL A 144 -2.35 29.33 -20.30
C VAL A 144 -1.39 30.49 -20.09
N GLU A 145 -0.54 30.45 -19.07
CA GLU A 145 0.45 31.50 -18.79
C GLU A 145 1.48 31.64 -19.92
N TYR A 146 1.99 30.51 -20.44
CA TYR A 146 2.87 30.51 -21.60
C TYR A 146 2.22 31.16 -22.83
N PHE A 147 0.98 30.80 -23.16
CA PHE A 147 0.29 31.37 -24.31
C PHE A 147 -0.13 32.83 -24.11
N LYS A 148 -0.39 33.27 -22.88
CA LYS A 148 -0.63 34.69 -22.56
C LYS A 148 0.60 35.55 -22.86
N ILE A 149 1.79 35.09 -22.44
CA ILE A 149 3.05 35.79 -22.76
C ILE A 149 3.27 35.88 -24.28
N GLN A 150 2.97 34.82 -25.03
CA GLN A 150 3.12 34.83 -26.49
C GLN A 150 2.07 35.72 -27.18
N TYR A 151 0.85 35.74 -26.66
CA TYR A 151 -0.20 36.65 -27.11
C TYR A 151 0.23 38.12 -26.93
N ASP A 152 0.73 38.49 -25.75
CA ASP A 152 1.19 39.87 -25.49
C ASP A 152 2.33 40.29 -26.45
N ASN A 153 3.26 39.37 -26.76
CA ASN A 153 4.30 39.62 -27.74
C ASN A 153 3.74 39.78 -29.17
N ALA A 154 2.69 39.05 -29.53
CA ALA A 154 2.02 39.17 -30.83
C ALA A 154 1.23 40.47 -30.96
N VAL A 155 0.61 40.96 -29.86
CA VAL A 155 -0.02 42.29 -29.79
C VAL A 155 0.98 43.38 -30.15
N VAL A 156 2.18 43.34 -29.54
CA VAL A 156 3.24 44.34 -29.80
C VAL A 156 3.73 44.31 -31.25
N ARG A 157 3.72 43.14 -31.90
CA ARG A 157 4.15 42.95 -33.29
C ARG A 157 3.04 43.25 -34.32
N GLY A 158 1.79 43.36 -33.90
CA GLY A 158 0.65 43.61 -34.78
C GLY A 158 0.29 42.45 -35.72
N ASN A 159 0.67 41.20 -35.40
CA ASN A 159 0.35 40.03 -36.23
C ASN A 159 -1.03 39.45 -35.86
N SER A 160 -2.01 39.62 -36.75
CA SER A 160 -3.41 39.20 -36.54
C SER A 160 -3.60 37.68 -36.48
N GLU A 161 -2.82 36.90 -37.24
CA GLU A 161 -2.94 35.44 -37.27
C GLU A 161 -2.45 34.81 -35.96
N ASP A 162 -1.30 35.27 -35.45
CA ASP A 162 -0.73 34.80 -34.18
C ASP A 162 -1.64 35.18 -33.00
N LEU A 163 -2.24 36.36 -33.04
CA LEU A 163 -3.21 36.82 -32.03
C LEU A 163 -4.39 35.86 -31.91
N GLN A 164 -5.00 35.50 -33.04
CA GLN A 164 -6.13 34.58 -33.06
C GLN A 164 -5.72 33.17 -32.60
N TYR A 165 -4.57 32.67 -33.06
CA TYR A 165 -4.07 31.37 -32.66
C TYR A 165 -3.85 31.27 -31.14
N PHE A 166 -3.17 32.26 -30.55
CA PHE A 166 -2.91 32.23 -29.11
C PHE A 166 -4.18 32.42 -28.28
N SER A 167 -5.13 33.26 -28.72
CA SER A 167 -6.41 33.41 -28.00
C SER A 167 -7.24 32.12 -28.01
N GLU A 168 -7.29 31.41 -29.14
CA GLU A 168 -7.96 30.11 -29.24
C GLU A 168 -7.30 29.07 -28.33
N ARG A 169 -5.96 29.05 -28.27
CA ARG A 169 -5.22 28.13 -27.38
C ARG A 169 -5.47 28.43 -25.91
N ILE A 170 -5.48 29.70 -25.52
CA ILE A 170 -5.80 30.12 -24.14
C ILE A 170 -7.19 29.63 -23.77
N ALA A 171 -8.21 29.95 -24.59
CA ALA A 171 -9.59 29.53 -24.35
C ALA A 171 -9.72 28.00 -24.25
N PHE A 172 -9.05 27.26 -25.13
CA PHE A 172 -9.05 25.80 -25.12
C PHE A 172 -8.52 25.21 -23.81
N TYR A 173 -7.40 25.73 -23.26
CA TYR A 173 -6.85 25.22 -22.01
C TYR A 173 -7.65 25.70 -20.79
N GLU A 174 -8.22 26.90 -20.80
CA GLU A 174 -9.11 27.39 -19.75
C GLU A 174 -10.39 26.54 -19.65
N VAL A 175 -11.01 26.19 -20.79
CA VAL A 175 -12.14 25.26 -20.83
C VAL A 175 -11.76 23.90 -20.24
N LYS A 176 -10.58 23.38 -20.55
CA LYS A 176 -10.09 22.12 -19.96
C LYS A 176 -9.88 22.19 -18.44
N ILE A 177 -9.42 23.32 -17.93
CA ILE A 177 -9.29 23.54 -16.48
C ILE A 177 -10.67 23.52 -15.83
N ILE A 178 -11.63 24.28 -16.37
CA ILE A 178 -13.02 24.34 -15.87
C ILE A 178 -13.67 22.95 -15.87
N LEU A 179 -13.52 22.20 -16.96
CA LEU A 179 -14.05 20.83 -17.06
C LEU A 179 -13.44 19.88 -16.01
N LEU A 180 -12.15 20.04 -15.70
CA LEU A 180 -11.50 19.25 -14.66
C LEU A 180 -11.98 19.68 -13.26
N GLU A 181 -12.07 20.97 -12.98
CA GLU A 181 -12.55 21.50 -11.70
C GLU A 181 -13.99 21.08 -11.41
N ALA A 182 -14.86 21.10 -12.44
CA ALA A 182 -16.25 20.65 -12.35
C ALA A 182 -16.39 19.12 -12.09
N ARG A 183 -15.43 18.30 -12.54
CA ARG A 183 -15.45 16.86 -12.28
C ARG A 183 -15.10 16.54 -10.83
N LYS A 184 -16.11 16.17 -10.04
CA LYS A 184 -15.96 15.75 -8.63
C LYS A 184 -15.33 14.36 -8.44
N LYS A 185 -15.37 13.46 -9.44
CA LYS A 185 -14.89 12.07 -9.34
C LYS A 185 -13.55 11.88 -10.08
N PRO A 186 -12.46 11.45 -9.42
CA PRO A 186 -11.16 11.21 -10.04
C PRO A 186 -11.13 9.82 -10.73
N THR A 187 -11.77 9.69 -11.90
CA THR A 187 -11.91 8.41 -12.61
C THR A 187 -10.57 7.75 -12.96
N ALA A 188 -9.54 8.54 -13.28
CA ALA A 188 -8.21 8.02 -13.58
C ALA A 188 -7.57 7.30 -12.37
N MET A 189 -7.65 7.90 -11.17
CA MET A 189 -7.12 7.31 -9.94
C MET A 189 -7.86 6.02 -9.56
N ILE A 190 -9.19 5.99 -9.75
CA ILE A 190 -10.03 4.81 -9.50
C ILE A 190 -9.61 3.67 -10.43
N ASN A 191 -9.51 3.93 -11.74
CA ASN A 191 -9.14 2.91 -12.72
C ASN A 191 -7.72 2.40 -12.50
N PHE A 192 -6.76 3.30 -12.23
CA PHE A 192 -5.38 2.91 -11.93
C PHE A 192 -5.31 1.99 -10.70
N SER A 193 -5.95 2.39 -9.60
CA SER A 193 -5.94 1.60 -8.35
C SER A 193 -6.57 0.23 -8.54
N PHE A 194 -7.69 0.16 -9.28
CA PHE A 194 -8.35 -1.11 -9.60
C PHE A 194 -7.47 -2.01 -10.46
N ILE A 195 -6.92 -1.51 -11.57
CA ILE A 195 -6.07 -2.28 -12.49
C ILE A 195 -4.82 -2.76 -11.78
N SER A 196 -4.16 -1.89 -11.01
CA SER A 196 -2.98 -2.25 -10.20
C SER A 196 -3.29 -3.39 -9.22
N THR A 197 -4.44 -3.34 -8.55
CA THR A 197 -4.84 -4.38 -7.58
C THR A 197 -5.12 -5.71 -8.26
N VAL A 198 -5.86 -5.68 -9.38
CA VAL A 198 -6.13 -6.87 -10.19
C VAL A 198 -4.84 -7.51 -10.69
N LEU A 199 -3.91 -6.72 -11.21
CA LEU A 199 -2.62 -7.21 -11.69
C LEU A 199 -1.80 -7.85 -10.56
N MET A 200 -1.79 -7.27 -9.35
CA MET A 200 -1.09 -7.84 -8.20
C MET A 200 -1.69 -9.17 -7.75
N LEU A 201 -3.02 -9.28 -7.68
CA LEU A 201 -3.69 -10.54 -7.34
C LEU A 201 -3.44 -11.61 -8.41
N ALA A 202 -3.50 -11.25 -9.69
CA ALA A 202 -3.20 -12.16 -10.79
C ALA A 202 -1.75 -12.64 -10.76
N LEU A 203 -0.80 -11.74 -10.47
CA LEU A 203 0.60 -12.08 -10.30
C LEU A 203 0.81 -13.08 -9.16
N GLN A 204 0.11 -12.92 -8.03
CA GLN A 204 0.18 -13.90 -6.94
C GLN A 204 -0.34 -15.28 -7.34
N VAL A 205 -1.48 -15.34 -8.05
CA VAL A 205 -2.01 -16.61 -8.56
C VAL A 205 -1.00 -17.27 -9.51
N LEU A 206 -0.37 -16.50 -10.40
CA LEU A 206 0.66 -17.01 -11.31
C LEU A 206 1.89 -17.52 -10.56
N ILE A 207 2.36 -16.81 -9.53
CA ILE A 207 3.49 -17.24 -8.70
C ILE A 207 3.17 -18.54 -7.97
N ILE A 208 1.97 -18.64 -7.38
CA ILE A 208 1.52 -19.85 -6.68
C ILE A 208 1.45 -21.03 -7.67
N LEU A 209 0.86 -20.83 -8.85
CA LEU A 209 0.84 -21.86 -9.88
C LEU A 209 2.26 -22.27 -10.30
N ALA A 210 3.15 -21.32 -10.55
CA ALA A 210 4.51 -21.58 -10.98
C ALA A 210 5.34 -22.35 -9.94
N ILE A 211 5.18 -22.04 -8.66
CA ILE A 211 5.90 -22.71 -7.57
C ILE A 211 5.29 -24.09 -7.29
N PHE A 212 3.98 -24.15 -6.98
CA PHE A 212 3.38 -25.38 -6.45
C PHE A 212 3.09 -26.42 -7.53
N SER A 213 2.97 -26.05 -8.82
CA SER A 213 2.87 -27.04 -9.90
C SER A 213 4.13 -27.88 -10.06
N LYS A 214 5.31 -27.33 -9.76
CA LYS A 214 6.62 -27.98 -9.90
C LYS A 214 7.04 -28.80 -8.69
N LEU A 215 6.36 -28.68 -7.55
CA LEU A 215 6.71 -29.42 -6.33
C LEU A 215 6.23 -30.86 -6.38
N ASP A 216 7.01 -31.76 -5.80
CA ASP A 216 6.65 -33.19 -5.68
C ASP A 216 5.45 -33.38 -4.76
N ALA A 217 4.63 -34.39 -5.07
CA ALA A 217 3.40 -34.68 -4.33
C ALA A 217 3.68 -35.12 -2.87
N SER A 218 4.83 -35.72 -2.61
CA SER A 218 5.26 -36.20 -1.28
C SER A 218 5.33 -35.09 -0.23
N ILE A 219 5.65 -33.86 -0.63
CA ILE A 219 5.70 -32.68 0.27
C ILE A 219 4.31 -32.39 0.86
N PHE A 220 3.24 -32.68 0.12
CA PHE A 220 1.87 -32.46 0.57
C PHE A 220 1.41 -33.57 1.51
N GLU A 221 1.85 -34.80 1.31
CA GLU A 221 1.51 -35.92 2.21
C GLU A 221 2.04 -35.69 3.64
N LEU A 222 3.18 -35.01 3.76
CA LEU A 222 3.79 -34.58 5.02
C LEU A 222 3.09 -33.37 5.66
N ASN A 223 2.21 -32.68 4.91
CA ASN A 223 1.49 -31.53 5.42
C ASN A 223 0.35 -31.98 6.36
N ARG A 224 0.26 -31.32 7.53
CA ARG A 224 -0.75 -31.59 8.55
C ARG A 224 -2.18 -31.30 8.07
N PHE A 225 -2.36 -30.35 7.14
CA PHE A 225 -3.69 -29.87 6.74
C PHE A 225 -4.21 -30.52 5.48
N ILE A 226 -3.42 -30.54 4.41
CA ILE A 226 -3.87 -30.95 3.08
C ILE A 226 -2.84 -31.88 2.46
N LYS A 227 -3.25 -33.13 2.31
CA LYS A 227 -2.39 -34.21 1.77
C LYS A 227 -2.38 -34.27 0.25
N ASN A 228 -3.38 -33.70 -0.42
CA ASN A 228 -3.51 -33.74 -1.88
C ASN A 228 -3.05 -32.43 -2.53
N LYS A 229 -2.02 -32.51 -3.39
CA LYS A 229 -1.45 -31.39 -4.14
C LYS A 229 -2.47 -30.62 -4.97
N ILE A 230 -3.31 -31.33 -5.73
CA ILE A 230 -4.29 -30.70 -6.63
C ILE A 230 -5.32 -29.93 -5.80
N PHE A 231 -5.84 -30.57 -4.75
CA PHE A 231 -6.78 -29.93 -3.84
C PHE A 231 -6.17 -28.70 -3.15
N TYR A 232 -4.91 -28.77 -2.72
CA TYR A 232 -4.19 -27.64 -2.15
C TYR A 232 -4.12 -26.44 -3.10
N ILE A 233 -3.73 -26.68 -4.36
CA ILE A 233 -3.60 -25.64 -5.38
C ILE A 233 -4.98 -25.00 -5.64
N ILE A 234 -6.03 -25.82 -5.84
CA ILE A 234 -7.39 -25.33 -6.07
C ILE A 234 -7.88 -24.48 -4.89
N LEU A 235 -7.68 -24.94 -3.65
CA LEU A 235 -8.14 -24.22 -2.47
C LEU A 235 -7.40 -22.90 -2.26
N THR A 236 -6.08 -22.89 -2.50
CA THR A 236 -5.28 -21.66 -2.36
C THR A 236 -5.67 -20.63 -3.42
N ILE A 237 -5.85 -21.07 -4.68
CA ILE A 237 -6.27 -20.21 -5.79
C ILE A 237 -7.71 -19.71 -5.59
N SER A 238 -8.62 -20.54 -5.09
CA SER A 238 -10.01 -20.12 -4.86
C SER A 238 -10.10 -18.95 -3.87
N GLY A 239 -9.22 -18.90 -2.87
CA GLY A 239 -9.10 -17.74 -1.97
C GLY A 239 -8.74 -16.44 -2.70
N TYR A 240 -7.75 -16.46 -3.59
CA TYR A 240 -7.40 -15.30 -4.42
C TYR A 240 -8.45 -14.95 -5.47
N CYS A 241 -9.11 -15.95 -6.06
CA CYS A 241 -10.26 -15.74 -6.94
C CYS A 241 -11.42 -15.06 -6.21
N ALA A 242 -11.70 -15.46 -4.96
CA ALA A 242 -12.70 -14.78 -4.13
C ALA A 242 -12.33 -13.31 -3.87
N MET A 243 -11.04 -13.01 -3.68
CA MET A 243 -10.56 -11.62 -3.58
C MET A 243 -10.75 -10.84 -4.87
N PHE A 244 -10.45 -11.45 -6.02
CA PHE A 244 -10.68 -10.84 -7.32
C PHE A 244 -12.17 -10.52 -7.52
N ILE A 245 -13.05 -11.47 -7.22
CA ILE A 245 -14.50 -11.29 -7.26
C ILE A 245 -14.93 -10.14 -6.34
N PHE A 246 -14.42 -10.10 -5.09
CA PHE A 246 -14.69 -9.00 -4.16
C PHE A 246 -14.29 -7.63 -4.73
N VAL A 247 -13.09 -7.52 -5.32
CA VAL A 247 -12.60 -6.29 -5.93
C VAL A 247 -13.47 -5.84 -7.11
N VAL A 248 -13.88 -6.77 -7.98
CA VAL A 248 -14.79 -6.51 -9.10
C VAL A 248 -16.17 -6.06 -8.59
N PHE A 249 -16.76 -6.77 -7.64
CA PHE A 249 -18.04 -6.39 -7.06
C PHE A 249 -17.99 -5.03 -6.37
N TYR A 250 -16.91 -4.74 -5.64
CA TYR A 250 -16.76 -3.44 -4.98
C TYR A 250 -16.65 -2.28 -6.00
N ARG A 251 -16.09 -2.54 -7.18
CA ARG A 251 -16.08 -1.58 -8.30
C ARG A 251 -17.48 -1.39 -8.89
N LEU A 252 -18.26 -2.46 -9.07
CA LEU A 252 -19.62 -2.37 -9.61
C LEU A 252 -20.56 -1.61 -8.66
N PHE A 253 -20.41 -1.85 -7.35
CA PHE A 253 -21.18 -1.17 -6.31
C PHE A 253 -20.52 0.12 -5.80
N LEU A 254 -19.64 0.74 -6.60
CA LEU A 254 -18.95 1.97 -6.23
C LEU A 254 -19.94 3.13 -6.05
N LYS A 255 -20.27 3.41 -4.79
CA LYS A 255 -21.11 4.56 -4.39
C LYS A 255 -20.35 5.89 -4.55
N LYS A 256 -20.91 6.98 -4.02
CA LYS A 256 -20.27 8.32 -4.01
C LYS A 256 -18.92 8.38 -3.28
N ASN A 257 -18.59 7.37 -2.46
CA ASN A 257 -17.37 7.31 -1.63
C ASN A 257 -16.18 6.69 -2.39
N TYR A 258 -15.64 7.40 -3.39
CA TYR A 258 -14.51 6.91 -4.18
C TYR A 258 -13.17 6.87 -3.42
N GLN A 259 -13.02 7.69 -2.37
CA GLN A 259 -11.81 7.72 -1.53
C GLN A 259 -11.60 6.37 -0.84
N THR A 260 -12.65 5.84 -0.21
CA THR A 260 -12.58 4.53 0.44
C THR A 260 -12.29 3.40 -0.54
N PHE A 261 -12.72 3.53 -1.80
CA PHE A 261 -12.37 2.54 -2.82
C PHE A 261 -10.87 2.56 -3.14
N ILE A 262 -10.29 3.74 -3.35
CA ILE A 262 -8.86 3.90 -3.63
C ILE A 262 -8.03 3.37 -2.45
N GLU A 263 -8.45 3.66 -1.22
CA GLU A 263 -7.83 3.16 0.01
C GLU A 263 -7.86 1.63 0.09
N VAL A 264 -9.03 1.01 -0.13
CA VAL A 264 -9.17 -0.46 -0.13
C VAL A 264 -8.27 -1.11 -1.16
N MET A 265 -8.28 -0.61 -2.41
CA MET A 265 -7.45 -1.13 -3.50
C MET A 265 -5.96 -1.05 -3.17
N ALA A 266 -5.52 0.08 -2.61
CA ALA A 266 -4.16 0.27 -2.14
C ALA A 266 -3.81 -0.79 -1.08
N ILE A 267 -4.61 -0.89 -0.01
CA ILE A 267 -4.36 -1.81 1.10
C ILE A 267 -4.28 -3.26 0.62
N ILE A 268 -5.18 -3.70 -0.27
CA ILE A 268 -5.15 -5.06 -0.85
C ILE A 268 -3.84 -5.29 -1.62
N SER A 269 -3.48 -4.37 -2.51
CA SER A 269 -2.25 -4.48 -3.33
C SER A 269 -1.00 -4.64 -2.45
N PHE A 270 -0.94 -3.93 -1.33
CA PHE A 270 0.21 -4.02 -0.42
C PHE A 270 0.18 -5.23 0.48
N CYS A 271 -0.99 -5.63 0.96
CA CYS A 271 -1.12 -6.85 1.74
C CYS A 271 -0.73 -8.06 0.89
N ALA A 272 -1.02 -8.05 -0.41
CA ALA A 272 -0.52 -9.06 -1.34
C ALA A 272 1.03 -9.13 -1.33
N VAL A 273 1.71 -8.00 -1.54
CA VAL A 273 3.19 -7.95 -1.51
C VAL A 273 3.75 -8.37 -0.14
N LEU A 274 3.16 -7.86 0.94
CA LEU A 274 3.56 -8.17 2.31
C LEU A 274 3.44 -9.65 2.62
N GLU A 275 2.29 -10.26 2.31
CA GLU A 275 2.07 -11.66 2.60
C GLU A 275 2.98 -12.57 1.76
N PHE A 276 3.29 -12.19 0.52
CA PHE A 276 4.28 -12.91 -0.29
C PHE A 276 5.67 -12.93 0.38
N ILE A 277 6.17 -11.77 0.81
CA ILE A 277 7.47 -11.66 1.48
C ILE A 277 7.46 -12.39 2.82
N ASN A 278 6.39 -12.23 3.60
CA ASN A 278 6.25 -12.88 4.90
C ASN A 278 6.15 -14.39 4.80
N VAL A 279 5.49 -14.94 3.78
CA VAL A 279 5.45 -16.39 3.54
C VAL A 279 6.87 -16.94 3.42
N ILE A 280 7.73 -16.31 2.62
CA ILE A 280 9.12 -16.76 2.43
C ILE A 280 9.91 -16.67 3.75
N LEU A 281 9.87 -15.50 4.40
CA LEU A 281 10.64 -15.26 5.63
C LEU A 281 10.21 -16.17 6.77
N LEU A 282 8.89 -16.34 6.98
CA LEU A 282 8.36 -17.19 8.04
C LEU A 282 8.65 -18.66 7.76
N SER A 283 8.57 -19.11 6.50
CA SER A 283 8.92 -20.49 6.18
C SER A 283 10.40 -20.80 6.40
N TRP A 284 11.30 -19.87 6.11
CA TRP A 284 12.72 -20.03 6.48
C TRP A 284 12.96 -19.99 7.98
N ALA A 285 12.28 -19.09 8.70
CA ALA A 285 12.38 -19.02 10.14
C ALA A 285 11.91 -20.33 10.79
N ASP A 286 10.74 -20.83 10.39
CA ASP A 286 10.15 -22.09 10.86
C ASP A 286 11.08 -23.28 10.57
N THR A 287 11.71 -23.34 9.38
CA THR A 287 12.67 -24.40 9.04
C THR A 287 13.91 -24.35 9.93
N SER A 288 14.44 -23.16 10.17
CA SER A 288 15.63 -22.98 11.01
C SER A 288 15.35 -23.32 12.49
N THR A 289 14.17 -22.97 13.02
CA THR A 289 13.86 -23.19 14.43
C THR A 289 13.25 -24.55 14.73
N LEU A 290 12.34 -25.04 13.87
CA LEU A 290 11.63 -26.31 14.06
C LEU A 290 12.33 -27.50 13.40
N LYS A 291 13.39 -27.25 12.62
CA LYS A 291 14.12 -28.27 11.84
C LYS A 291 13.20 -29.09 10.91
N THR A 292 12.16 -28.44 10.39
CA THR A 292 11.22 -29.01 9.42
C THR A 292 11.54 -28.54 8.00
N ASP A 293 11.09 -29.30 7.00
CA ASP A 293 11.37 -29.00 5.60
C ASP A 293 10.72 -27.67 5.16
N PHE A 294 11.49 -26.86 4.41
CA PHE A 294 11.07 -25.53 3.97
C PHE A 294 9.81 -25.58 3.12
N TRP A 295 9.75 -26.56 2.22
CA TRP A 295 8.60 -26.70 1.32
C TRP A 295 7.34 -27.15 2.06
N VAL A 296 7.46 -27.87 3.17
CA VAL A 296 6.31 -28.18 4.03
C VAL A 296 5.83 -26.90 4.73
N ASN A 297 6.73 -26.10 5.29
CA ASN A 297 6.36 -24.84 5.95
C ASN A 297 5.77 -23.81 4.97
N ILE A 298 6.29 -23.71 3.73
CA ILE A 298 5.77 -22.78 2.72
C ILE A 298 4.35 -23.14 2.30
N THR A 299 4.01 -24.43 2.22
CA THR A 299 2.64 -24.85 1.94
C THR A 299 1.67 -24.42 3.05
N GLY A 300 2.07 -24.57 4.32
CA GLY A 300 1.27 -24.13 5.47
C GLY A 300 1.07 -22.61 5.54
N GLN A 301 2.13 -21.84 5.28
CA GLN A 301 2.05 -20.37 5.31
C GLN A 301 1.24 -19.79 4.15
N THR A 302 1.38 -20.35 2.94
CA THR A 302 0.70 -19.84 1.73
C THR A 302 -0.81 -20.12 1.76
N LEU A 303 -1.24 -21.25 2.32
CA LEU A 303 -2.65 -21.66 2.36
C LEU A 303 -3.55 -20.59 3.01
N LEU A 304 -3.04 -19.94 4.07
CA LEU A 304 -3.78 -18.94 4.84
C LEU A 304 -3.59 -17.50 4.31
N SER A 305 -2.76 -17.32 3.29
CA SER A 305 -2.40 -16.00 2.77
C SER A 305 -3.63 -15.18 2.31
N PRO A 306 -4.60 -15.72 1.54
CA PRO A 306 -5.79 -14.95 1.16
C PRO A 306 -6.60 -14.44 2.36
N VAL A 307 -6.74 -15.27 3.39
CA VAL A 307 -7.48 -14.93 4.61
C VAL A 307 -6.76 -13.83 5.40
N LYS A 308 -5.42 -13.92 5.52
CA LYS A 308 -4.60 -12.88 6.15
C LYS A 308 -4.73 -11.54 5.44
N ILE A 309 -4.82 -11.52 4.11
CA ILE A 309 -5.02 -10.26 3.37
C ILE A 309 -6.37 -9.62 3.73
N PHE A 310 -7.47 -10.37 3.74
CA PHE A 310 -8.78 -9.82 4.13
C PHE A 310 -8.78 -9.29 5.56
N PHE A 311 -8.16 -10.04 6.48
CA PHE A 311 -8.05 -9.62 7.87
C PHE A 311 -7.23 -8.32 8.01
N ASN A 312 -6.07 -8.25 7.34
CA ASN A 312 -5.24 -7.05 7.31
C ASN A 312 -5.98 -5.86 6.68
N LEU A 313 -6.76 -6.08 5.61
CA LEU A 313 -7.58 -5.05 4.99
C LEU A 313 -8.57 -4.45 5.97
N ALA A 314 -9.35 -5.30 6.66
CA ALA A 314 -10.37 -4.85 7.60
C ALA A 314 -9.76 -3.97 8.71
N ILE A 315 -8.63 -4.39 9.25
CA ILE A 315 -7.99 -3.71 10.37
C ILE A 315 -7.31 -2.41 9.93
N ILE A 316 -6.47 -2.46 8.90
CA ILE A 316 -5.77 -1.27 8.42
C ILE A 316 -6.78 -0.19 8.00
N LEU A 317 -7.86 -0.58 7.31
CA LEU A 317 -8.90 0.35 6.90
C LEU A 317 -9.67 0.94 8.10
N ALA A 318 -10.06 0.12 9.07
CA ALA A 318 -10.74 0.59 10.27
C ALA A 318 -9.87 1.58 11.06
N THR A 319 -8.60 1.21 11.27
CA THR A 319 -7.63 2.05 11.96
C THR A 319 -7.35 3.34 11.20
N TYR A 320 -7.15 3.26 9.89
CA TYR A 320 -6.98 4.45 9.05
C TYR A 320 -8.19 5.38 9.17
N LYS A 321 -9.42 4.88 9.12
CA LYS A 321 -10.61 5.74 9.28
C LYS A 321 -10.69 6.42 10.64
N ILE A 322 -10.32 5.72 11.71
CA ILE A 322 -10.31 6.28 13.07
C ILE A 322 -9.21 7.33 13.23
N ILE A 323 -8.05 7.14 12.61
CA ILE A 323 -6.89 8.02 12.79
C ILE A 323 -6.90 9.16 11.78
N ALA A 324 -7.38 8.94 10.55
CA ALA A 324 -7.53 9.98 9.54
C ALA A 324 -8.42 11.12 10.03
N THR A 325 -9.47 10.84 10.81
CA THR A 325 -10.30 11.89 11.44
C THR A 325 -9.52 12.69 12.48
N LEU A 326 -8.61 12.04 13.24
CA LEU A 326 -7.74 12.70 14.22
C LEU A 326 -6.60 13.51 13.57
N ILE A 327 -6.15 13.12 12.37
CA ILE A 327 -5.12 13.84 11.61
C ILE A 327 -5.74 15.01 10.84
N LYS A 328 -6.87 14.79 10.15
CA LYS A 328 -7.58 15.83 9.39
C LYS A 328 -8.09 16.97 10.27
N SER A 329 -8.52 16.68 11.50
CA SER A 329 -8.94 17.73 12.45
C SER A 329 -7.80 18.63 12.93
N LYS A 330 -6.53 18.24 12.74
CA LYS A 330 -5.35 19.01 13.14
C LYS A 330 -4.63 19.72 12.00
N GLU A 331 -4.66 19.18 10.78
CA GLU A 331 -3.87 19.72 9.65
C GLU A 331 -4.69 20.41 8.55
N GLY A 332 -6.03 20.42 8.63
CA GLY A 332 -6.90 21.14 7.68
C GLY A 332 -6.85 20.57 6.26
N ASP A 333 -7.88 19.82 5.87
CA ASP A 333 -8.22 19.37 4.49
C ASP A 333 -7.07 19.25 3.46
N ARG A 334 -5.98 18.59 3.85
CA ARG A 334 -4.91 18.18 2.94
C ARG A 334 -4.71 16.67 3.00
N PHE A 335 -5.78 15.91 2.74
CA PHE A 335 -5.77 14.51 2.31
C PHE A 335 -7.08 14.17 1.58
#